data_AF-A0A8C4Y5C3-F1
#
_entry.id   AF-A0A8C4Y5C3-F1
#
_cell.length_a   1.000
_cell.length_b   1.000
_cell.length_c   1.000
_cell.angle_alpha   90.00
_cell.angle_beta   90.00
_cell.angle_gamma   90.00
#
_symmetry.space_group_name_H-M   'P 1'
#
loop_
_entity.id
_entity.type
_entity.pdbx_description
1 polymer ?
#
loop_
_entity_poly.entity_id
_entity_poly.type
_entity_poly.pdbx_seq_one_letter_code
_entity_poly.pdbx_strand_id
1 'polypeptide(L)'
;MQRTVAVVGGGISGLTACYHLARSPNAPKIILLEGSGRLGGWLHSTRTEDGAIFEHGPRGIRPAGTVGKNTLLMVSELGLDADVLPVPGDHPASKNRYLYVSRALHRLPSGIGGVLRTVPPFTRPLLWSGLRELAAPRGTQPDETIHSFVSRRFGKELADIAIDSLCRGVFAGDCRALSVRSCFPALFEAEQRRRSVILGMALGGGKGPALDSALSRRACDERWSQWSLRGGMETLPEALQDFLRQRGVEMHCHARLRRLERTAAECWQITLEDGSVRADHVISAIPARGVRAPGALVRRQLPAGHCLRLGRLPGAEWQLWPFRPAHGDAGRCVVQTGLWGPRDGATGRAAEPCQGGSEGTPGHCGRALPHNRQGAQGLHPPVHTRPLAEDRDHEPLPGAGRITAEPDRGLLPGCLCERLYLQCQDGSHPAPGPGLLICHWAPTS
;
A
#
# COMPACT_ATOMS: atom_id res chain seq x y z
N MET A 1 -18.39 -40.83 7.69
CA MET A 1 -18.92 -39.45 7.49
C MET A 1 -17.86 -38.65 6.74
N GLN A 2 -18.27 -37.76 5.83
CA GLN A 2 -17.32 -36.84 5.18
C GLN A 2 -16.90 -35.78 6.21
N ARG A 3 -15.60 -35.53 6.36
CA ARG A 3 -15.11 -34.46 7.24
C ARG A 3 -15.56 -33.10 6.71
N THR A 4 -15.89 -32.17 7.60
CA THR A 4 -16.28 -30.79 7.31
C THR A 4 -15.17 -29.82 7.72
N VAL A 5 -14.73 -28.98 6.79
CA VAL A 5 -13.77 -27.90 7.03
C VAL A 5 -14.47 -26.57 6.81
N ALA A 6 -14.54 -25.75 7.86
CA ALA A 6 -15.00 -24.37 7.71
C ALA A 6 -13.81 -23.44 7.46
N VAL A 7 -13.97 -22.49 6.54
CA VAL A 7 -13.02 -21.42 6.25
C VAL A 7 -13.68 -20.11 6.61
N VAL A 8 -13.08 -19.33 7.50
CA VAL A 8 -13.65 -18.06 7.97
C VAL A 8 -12.88 -16.90 7.35
N GLY A 9 -13.56 -16.06 6.57
CA GLY A 9 -13.01 -14.93 5.82
C GLY A 9 -12.92 -15.23 4.33
N GLY A 10 -13.78 -14.60 3.54
CA GLY A 10 -13.92 -14.75 2.08
C GLY A 10 -12.95 -13.92 1.24
N GLY A 11 -11.88 -13.40 1.84
CA GLY A 11 -10.77 -12.78 1.09
C GLY A 11 -9.96 -13.80 0.28
N ILE A 12 -9.01 -13.33 -0.52
CA ILE A 12 -8.17 -14.18 -1.38
C ILE A 12 -7.54 -15.37 -0.64
N SER A 13 -7.10 -15.19 0.62
CA SER A 13 -6.53 -16.28 1.44
C SER A 13 -7.53 -17.38 1.78
N GLY A 14 -8.81 -17.04 2.00
CA GLY A 14 -9.86 -18.02 2.26
C GLY A 14 -10.32 -18.71 0.98
N LEU A 15 -10.53 -17.95 -0.10
CA LEU A 15 -10.88 -18.50 -1.42
C LEU A 15 -9.82 -19.47 -1.94
N THR A 16 -8.53 -19.13 -1.80
CA THR A 16 -7.42 -20.02 -2.18
C THR A 16 -7.26 -21.23 -1.26
N ALA A 17 -7.57 -21.11 0.05
CA ALA A 17 -7.65 -22.26 0.94
C ALA A 17 -8.77 -23.23 0.52
N CYS A 18 -9.98 -22.71 0.23
CA CYS A 18 -11.09 -23.50 -0.32
C CYS A 18 -10.70 -24.15 -1.67
N TYR A 19 -10.03 -23.41 -2.56
CA TYR A 19 -9.58 -23.91 -3.87
C TYR A 19 -8.66 -25.13 -3.74
N HIS A 20 -7.63 -25.05 -2.88
CA HIS A 20 -6.73 -26.17 -2.67
C HIS A 20 -7.40 -27.36 -1.97
N LEU A 21 -8.35 -27.12 -1.05
CA LEU A 21 -9.15 -28.19 -0.42
C LEU A 21 -10.08 -28.90 -1.44
N ALA A 22 -10.78 -28.14 -2.27
CA ALA A 22 -11.73 -28.64 -3.27
C ALA A 22 -11.07 -29.40 -4.44
N ARG A 23 -9.75 -29.23 -4.60
CA ARG A 23 -8.91 -29.97 -5.56
C ARG A 23 -8.33 -31.27 -5.01
N SER A 24 -8.46 -31.53 -3.71
CA SER A 24 -8.05 -32.81 -3.12
C SER A 24 -8.87 -33.97 -3.73
N PRO A 25 -8.27 -35.12 -4.09
CA PRO A 25 -9.01 -36.30 -4.55
C PRO A 25 -10.09 -36.77 -3.55
N ASN A 26 -9.85 -36.55 -2.26
CA ASN A 26 -10.79 -36.81 -1.17
C ASN A 26 -11.20 -35.48 -0.52
N ALA A 27 -11.85 -34.60 -1.30
CA ALA A 27 -12.28 -33.29 -0.82
C ALA A 27 -13.24 -33.43 0.39
N PRO A 28 -13.00 -32.71 1.50
CA PRO A 28 -13.95 -32.63 2.60
C PRO A 28 -15.20 -31.85 2.16
N LYS A 29 -16.26 -31.86 2.97
CA LYS A 29 -17.29 -30.82 2.88
C LYS A 29 -16.64 -29.50 3.26
N ILE A 30 -16.77 -28.47 2.43
CA ILE A 30 -16.15 -27.15 2.66
C ILE A 30 -17.26 -26.12 2.84
N ILE A 31 -17.14 -25.30 3.90
CA ILE A 31 -18.06 -24.20 4.19
C ILE A 31 -17.23 -22.91 4.31
N LEU A 32 -17.41 -21.96 3.40
CA LEU A 32 -16.80 -20.64 3.46
C LEU A 32 -17.77 -19.64 4.12
N LEU A 33 -17.29 -18.93 5.13
CA LEU A 33 -18.07 -17.99 5.95
C LEU A 33 -17.45 -16.61 5.84
N GLU A 34 -18.14 -15.68 5.17
CA GLU A 34 -17.72 -14.29 4.99
C GLU A 34 -18.66 -13.32 5.71
N GLY A 35 -18.10 -12.37 6.47
CA GLY A 35 -18.89 -11.45 7.29
C GLY A 35 -19.49 -10.26 6.55
N SER A 36 -18.96 -9.90 5.37
CA SER A 36 -19.52 -8.87 4.49
C SER A 36 -20.44 -9.47 3.42
N GLY A 37 -21.05 -8.62 2.60
CA GLY A 37 -21.92 -9.03 1.48
C GLY A 37 -21.18 -9.46 0.20
N ARG A 38 -19.84 -9.50 0.20
CA ARG A 38 -19.05 -9.89 -0.99
C ARG A 38 -17.79 -10.68 -0.64
N LEU A 39 -17.39 -11.56 -1.56
CA LEU A 39 -16.13 -12.29 -1.51
C LEU A 39 -15.01 -11.48 -2.20
N GLY A 40 -13.75 -11.89 -2.02
CA GLY A 40 -12.55 -11.25 -2.60
C GLY A 40 -11.76 -10.36 -1.63
N GLY A 41 -12.43 -9.74 -0.65
CA GLY A 41 -11.78 -8.89 0.35
C GLY A 41 -11.17 -7.63 -0.27
N TRP A 42 -9.86 -7.40 -0.08
CA TRP A 42 -9.16 -6.23 -0.63
C TRP A 42 -8.99 -6.23 -2.16
N LEU A 43 -9.18 -7.36 -2.84
CA LEU A 43 -9.32 -7.38 -4.31
C LEU A 43 -10.74 -6.92 -4.63
N HIS A 44 -10.90 -5.69 -5.10
CA HIS A 44 -12.18 -5.03 -5.37
C HIS A 44 -11.98 -3.98 -6.46
N SER A 45 -12.78 -4.04 -7.53
CA SER A 45 -12.60 -3.29 -8.76
C SER A 45 -13.91 -2.64 -9.21
N THR A 46 -14.01 -1.31 -9.20
CA THR A 46 -15.14 -0.62 -9.83
C THR A 46 -14.93 -0.56 -11.34
N ARG A 47 -15.89 -1.09 -12.08
CA ARG A 47 -15.96 -1.07 -13.55
C ARG A 47 -16.94 0.04 -13.94
N THR A 48 -16.52 0.93 -14.84
CA THR A 48 -17.35 2.07 -15.31
C THR A 48 -17.94 1.79 -16.68
N GLU A 49 -19.05 2.46 -17.01
CA GLU A 49 -19.76 2.30 -18.28
C GLU A 49 -18.89 2.63 -19.51
N ASP A 50 -17.94 3.56 -19.37
CA ASP A 50 -16.99 3.93 -20.42
C ASP A 50 -15.70 3.07 -20.41
N GLY A 51 -15.72 1.94 -19.70
CA GLY A 51 -14.70 0.89 -19.76
C GLY A 51 -13.47 1.09 -18.87
N ALA A 52 -13.40 2.17 -18.08
CA ALA A 52 -12.33 2.32 -17.10
C ALA A 52 -12.55 1.45 -15.85
N ILE A 53 -11.44 1.04 -15.22
CA ILE A 53 -11.43 0.18 -14.05
C ILE A 53 -10.63 0.85 -12.94
N PHE A 54 -11.26 0.99 -11.76
CA PHE A 54 -10.66 1.57 -10.57
C PHE A 54 -10.47 0.50 -9.50
N GLU A 55 -9.22 0.24 -9.15
CA GLU A 55 -8.85 -0.75 -8.12
C GLU A 55 -8.87 -0.13 -6.72
N HIS A 56 -9.65 -0.72 -5.82
CA HIS A 56 -9.75 -0.30 -4.41
C HIS A 56 -8.73 -0.98 -3.50
N GLY A 57 -7.71 -1.62 -4.07
CA GLY A 57 -6.70 -2.38 -3.34
C GLY A 57 -5.53 -2.81 -4.25
N PRO A 58 -5.15 -4.10 -4.29
CA PRO A 58 -4.09 -4.57 -5.19
C PRO A 58 -4.49 -4.36 -6.66
N ARG A 59 -3.63 -3.65 -7.41
CA ARG A 59 -3.84 -3.32 -8.84
C ARG A 59 -3.04 -4.17 -9.83
N GLY A 60 -2.27 -5.13 -9.32
CA GLY A 60 -1.39 -5.99 -10.10
C GLY A 60 -0.48 -6.85 -9.23
N ILE A 61 -0.02 -7.97 -9.79
CA ILE A 61 0.77 -9.01 -9.11
C ILE A 61 2.12 -9.18 -9.82
N ARG A 62 3.20 -9.41 -9.05
CA ARG A 62 4.52 -9.73 -9.62
C ARG A 62 4.64 -11.22 -9.91
N PRO A 63 5.11 -11.64 -11.09
CA PRO A 63 5.25 -13.05 -11.45
C PRO A 63 6.53 -13.72 -10.90
N ALA A 64 7.43 -12.93 -10.29
CA ALA A 64 8.75 -13.38 -9.87
C ALA A 64 8.73 -14.37 -8.68
N GLY A 65 9.62 -15.37 -8.73
CA GLY A 65 9.79 -16.38 -7.68
C GLY A 65 8.68 -17.43 -7.64
N THR A 66 8.84 -18.45 -6.79
CA THR A 66 7.92 -19.59 -6.69
C THR A 66 6.47 -19.16 -6.39
N VAL A 67 6.28 -18.13 -5.56
CA VAL A 67 4.94 -17.61 -5.22
C VAL A 67 4.26 -16.96 -6.44
N GLY A 68 4.99 -16.16 -7.21
CA GLY A 68 4.47 -15.54 -8.44
C GLY A 68 4.12 -16.58 -9.49
N LYS A 69 4.97 -17.61 -9.66
CA LYS A 69 4.69 -18.76 -10.53
C LYS A 69 3.48 -19.58 -10.07
N ASN A 70 3.33 -19.82 -8.76
CA ASN A 70 2.16 -20.51 -8.21
C ASN A 70 0.86 -19.73 -8.49
N THR A 71 0.92 -18.41 -8.43
CA THR A 71 -0.23 -17.55 -8.76
C THR A 71 -0.57 -17.64 -10.25
N LEU A 72 0.43 -17.58 -11.15
CA LEU A 72 0.20 -17.76 -12.59
C LEU A 72 -0.28 -19.16 -12.98
N LEU A 73 0.16 -20.22 -12.27
CA LEU A 73 -0.39 -21.56 -12.45
C LEU A 73 -1.88 -21.59 -12.10
N MET A 74 -2.26 -21.04 -10.94
CA MET A 74 -3.67 -20.94 -10.53
C MET A 74 -4.51 -20.11 -11.52
N VAL A 75 -3.98 -19.04 -12.10
CA VAL A 75 -4.66 -18.26 -13.16
C VAL A 75 -4.92 -19.10 -14.40
N SER A 76 -3.93 -19.89 -14.85
CA SER A 76 -4.13 -20.85 -15.95
C SER A 76 -5.14 -21.96 -15.62
N GLU A 77 -5.11 -22.48 -14.40
CA GLU A 77 -6.04 -23.52 -13.93
C GLU A 77 -7.49 -23.02 -13.77
N LEU A 78 -7.68 -21.71 -13.65
CA LEU A 78 -8.98 -21.03 -13.67
C LEU A 78 -9.40 -20.59 -15.08
N GLY A 79 -8.59 -20.84 -16.12
CA GLY A 79 -8.89 -20.50 -17.51
C GLY A 79 -8.78 -19.02 -17.86
N LEU A 80 -8.09 -18.23 -17.04
CA LEU A 80 -8.00 -16.76 -17.17
C LEU A 80 -6.85 -16.28 -18.07
N ASP A 81 -6.17 -17.18 -18.81
CA ASP A 81 -4.96 -16.87 -19.59
C ASP A 81 -5.15 -15.73 -20.62
N ALA A 82 -6.33 -15.64 -21.22
CA ALA A 82 -6.69 -14.61 -22.21
C ALA A 82 -6.97 -13.23 -21.61
N ASP A 83 -7.31 -13.18 -20.31
CA ASP A 83 -7.61 -11.95 -19.59
C ASP A 83 -6.38 -11.34 -18.91
N VAL A 84 -5.24 -12.03 -18.90
CA VAL A 84 -4.00 -11.49 -18.34
C VAL A 84 -3.54 -10.26 -19.13
N LEU A 85 -3.46 -9.13 -18.42
CA LEU A 85 -2.86 -7.88 -18.89
C LEU A 85 -1.46 -7.73 -18.28
N PRO A 86 -0.39 -8.14 -19.00
CA PRO A 86 0.96 -8.00 -18.51
C PRO A 86 1.53 -6.59 -18.68
N VAL A 87 2.57 -6.28 -17.91
CA VAL A 87 3.45 -5.12 -18.15
C VAL A 87 4.84 -5.65 -18.52
N PRO A 88 5.16 -5.76 -19.82
CA PRO A 88 6.44 -6.27 -20.31
C PRO A 88 7.66 -5.53 -19.74
N GLY A 89 8.80 -6.21 -19.65
CA GLY A 89 10.00 -5.68 -19.00
C GLY A 89 10.63 -4.47 -19.72
N ASP A 90 10.32 -4.28 -21.00
CA ASP A 90 10.76 -3.15 -21.81
C ASP A 90 9.83 -1.92 -21.75
N HIS A 91 8.59 -2.07 -21.28
CA HIS A 91 7.61 -1.00 -21.17
C HIS A 91 8.05 0.12 -20.19
N PRO A 92 7.79 1.41 -20.46
CA PRO A 92 8.18 2.51 -19.56
C PRO A 92 7.70 2.35 -18.11
N ALA A 93 6.49 1.83 -17.90
CA ALA A 93 5.91 1.59 -16.58
C ALA A 93 6.65 0.50 -15.75
N SER A 94 7.45 -0.36 -16.41
CA SER A 94 8.35 -1.35 -15.78
C SER A 94 9.71 -0.74 -15.42
N LYS A 95 10.23 0.15 -16.28
CA LYS A 95 11.59 0.73 -16.21
C LYS A 95 11.70 1.95 -15.30
N ASN A 96 10.62 2.70 -15.15
CA ASN A 96 10.62 3.98 -14.45
C ASN A 96 10.00 3.83 -13.06
N ARG A 97 10.70 4.32 -12.04
CA ARG A 97 10.16 4.58 -10.70
C ARG A 97 10.63 5.97 -10.27
N TYR A 98 9.75 6.77 -9.68
CA TYR A 98 10.07 8.11 -9.23
C TYR A 98 9.92 8.23 -7.71
N LEU A 99 10.74 9.08 -7.11
CA LEU A 99 10.59 9.59 -5.76
C LEU A 99 10.28 11.08 -5.82
N TYR A 100 9.33 11.53 -5.01
CA TYR A 100 9.10 12.95 -4.78
C TYR A 100 9.92 13.38 -3.56
N VAL A 101 10.93 14.22 -3.76
CA VAL A 101 11.83 14.73 -2.71
C VAL A 101 12.14 16.19 -3.01
N SER A 102 12.24 17.03 -1.98
CA SER A 102 12.62 18.46 -2.14
C SER A 102 11.80 19.20 -3.21
N ARG A 103 10.50 18.88 -3.30
CA ARG A 103 9.55 19.43 -4.27
C ARG A 103 9.87 19.14 -5.76
N ALA A 104 10.53 18.02 -6.05
CA ALA A 104 10.80 17.57 -7.41
C ALA A 104 10.62 16.06 -7.58
N LEU A 105 10.30 15.64 -8.82
CA LEU A 105 10.23 14.23 -9.22
C LEU A 105 11.60 13.74 -9.67
N HIS A 106 12.17 12.82 -8.90
CA HIS A 106 13.47 12.22 -9.19
C HIS A 106 13.32 10.76 -9.62
N ARG A 107 13.81 10.42 -10.80
CA ARG A 107 13.82 9.03 -11.28
C ARG A 107 14.84 8.22 -10.47
N LEU A 108 14.39 7.11 -9.88
CA LEU A 108 15.27 6.15 -9.21
C LEU A 108 16.35 5.63 -10.17
N PRO A 109 17.62 5.53 -9.72
CA PRO A 109 18.70 5.07 -10.58
C PRO A 109 18.47 3.64 -11.06
N SER A 110 18.66 3.41 -12.36
CA SER A 110 18.42 2.11 -13.00
C SER A 110 19.64 1.65 -13.79
N GLY A 111 20.01 0.37 -13.65
CA GLY A 111 21.18 -0.22 -14.32
C GLY A 111 22.51 0.29 -13.77
N ILE A 112 23.61 -0.23 -14.32
CA ILE A 112 24.98 0.02 -13.84
C ILE A 112 25.31 1.51 -13.86
N GLY A 113 24.98 2.22 -14.96
CA GLY A 113 25.25 3.66 -15.09
C GLY A 113 24.57 4.53 -14.03
N GLY A 114 23.39 4.13 -13.54
CA GLY A 114 22.71 4.82 -12.44
C GLY A 114 23.34 4.57 -11.06
N VAL A 115 24.03 3.44 -10.87
CA VAL A 115 24.73 3.13 -9.61
C VAL A 115 26.10 3.84 -9.54
N LEU A 116 26.77 3.99 -10.69
CA LEU A 116 28.11 4.59 -10.79
C LEU A 116 28.11 6.13 -10.80
N ARG A 117 27.01 6.78 -11.20
CA ARG A 117 26.87 8.23 -11.23
C ARG A 117 26.11 8.74 -10.01
N THR A 118 26.39 9.97 -9.59
CA THR A 118 25.50 10.69 -8.66
C THR A 118 24.21 11.01 -9.41
N VAL A 119 23.06 10.63 -8.85
CA VAL A 119 21.74 10.86 -9.43
C VAL A 119 20.84 11.42 -8.32
N PRO A 120 20.26 12.62 -8.49
CA PRO A 120 19.32 13.17 -7.52
C PRO A 120 18.18 12.18 -7.19
N PRO A 121 17.73 12.10 -5.93
CA PRO A 121 18.04 12.99 -4.82
C PRO A 121 19.29 12.61 -4.00
N PHE A 122 20.06 11.60 -4.42
CA PHE A 122 21.22 11.12 -3.67
C PHE A 122 22.43 12.05 -3.84
N THR A 123 23.13 12.35 -2.74
CA THR A 123 24.31 13.22 -2.72
C THR A 123 25.58 12.54 -3.25
N ARG A 124 25.59 11.21 -3.35
CA ARG A 124 26.74 10.41 -3.82
C ARG A 124 26.30 9.26 -4.73
N PRO A 125 27.19 8.69 -5.56
CA PRO A 125 26.90 7.47 -6.31
C PRO A 125 26.54 6.30 -5.39
N LEU A 126 25.50 5.54 -5.74
CA LEU A 126 25.04 4.39 -4.95
C LEU A 126 26.09 3.26 -4.85
N LEU A 127 27.12 3.26 -5.71
CA LEU A 127 28.31 2.42 -5.56
C LEU A 127 28.90 2.49 -4.15
N TRP A 128 28.98 3.67 -3.53
CA TRP A 128 29.57 3.83 -2.19
C TRP A 128 28.72 3.16 -1.11
N SER A 129 27.39 3.21 -1.23
CA SER A 129 26.48 2.43 -0.37
C SER A 129 26.67 0.92 -0.56
N GLY A 130 26.94 0.47 -1.79
CA GLY A 130 27.26 -0.93 -2.07
C GLY A 130 28.60 -1.39 -1.51
N LEU A 131 29.66 -0.59 -1.65
CA LEU A 131 30.98 -0.88 -1.07
C LEU A 131 30.92 -0.89 0.46
N ARG A 132 30.17 0.04 1.07
CA ARG A 132 29.88 0.03 2.51
C ARG A 132 29.16 -1.26 2.93
N GLU A 133 28.17 -1.70 2.17
CA GLU A 133 27.40 -2.92 2.44
C GLU A 133 28.31 -4.15 2.51
N LEU A 134 29.25 -4.30 1.56
CA LEU A 134 30.19 -5.43 1.54
C LEU A 134 31.08 -5.50 2.79
N ALA A 135 31.41 -4.35 3.39
CA ALA A 135 32.23 -4.24 4.60
C ALA A 135 31.41 -4.15 5.90
N ALA A 136 30.08 -4.00 5.85
CA ALA A 136 29.28 -3.70 7.03
C ALA A 136 29.15 -4.93 7.96
N PRO A 137 29.34 -4.76 9.29
CA PRO A 137 29.31 -5.86 10.26
C PRO A 137 27.92 -6.50 10.34
N ARG A 138 27.84 -7.79 10.66
CA ARG A 138 26.57 -8.52 10.79
C ARG A 138 25.76 -8.03 12.00
N GLY A 139 24.44 -7.97 11.86
CA GLY A 139 23.53 -7.83 13.01
C GLY A 139 23.72 -8.93 14.07
N THR A 140 23.66 -8.54 15.35
CA THR A 140 23.73 -9.46 16.50
C THR A 140 22.38 -9.75 17.12
N GLN A 141 21.39 -8.87 16.91
CA GLN A 141 20.05 -8.99 17.49
C GLN A 141 19.18 -10.02 16.75
N PRO A 142 18.18 -10.64 17.42
CA PRO A 142 17.25 -11.57 16.77
C PRO A 142 16.34 -10.94 15.70
N ASP A 143 16.18 -9.61 15.74
CA ASP A 143 15.47 -8.77 14.79
C ASP A 143 15.93 -7.31 14.95
N GLU A 144 15.68 -6.47 13.95
CA GLU A 144 15.84 -5.01 14.06
C GLU A 144 14.90 -4.28 13.09
N THR A 145 14.83 -2.94 13.18
CA THR A 145 14.00 -2.14 12.28
C THR A 145 14.62 -2.05 10.89
N ILE A 146 13.78 -1.95 9.86
CA ILE A 146 14.23 -1.80 8.46
C ILE A 146 15.15 -0.58 8.31
N HIS A 147 14.82 0.52 8.99
CA HIS A 147 15.63 1.74 8.99
C HIS A 147 17.02 1.53 9.63
N SER A 148 17.09 0.84 10.77
CA SER A 148 18.35 0.50 11.44
C SER A 148 19.25 -0.36 10.53
N PHE A 149 18.67 -1.44 10.00
CA PHE A 149 19.36 -2.38 9.10
C PHE A 149 19.98 -1.64 7.90
N VAL A 150 19.19 -0.82 7.19
CA VAL A 150 19.68 -0.13 5.99
C VAL A 150 20.65 1.00 6.35
N SER A 151 20.37 1.79 7.41
CA SER A 151 21.28 2.85 7.86
C SER A 151 22.66 2.31 8.22
N ARG A 152 22.69 1.17 8.91
CA ARG A 152 23.90 0.44 9.28
C ARG A 152 24.66 -0.04 8.03
N ARG A 153 23.99 -0.77 7.14
CA ARG A 153 24.63 -1.46 6.00
C ARG A 153 24.90 -0.56 4.79
N PHE A 154 23.88 0.11 4.28
CA PHE A 154 23.95 0.91 3.04
C PHE A 154 24.13 2.42 3.29
N GLY A 155 23.85 2.89 4.51
CA GLY A 155 23.97 4.29 4.90
C GLY A 155 22.63 4.99 5.07
N LYS A 156 22.63 6.05 5.90
CA LYS A 156 21.42 6.76 6.35
C LYS A 156 20.60 7.40 5.23
N GLU A 157 21.26 7.97 4.21
CA GLU A 157 20.57 8.58 3.06
C GLU A 157 19.67 7.59 2.31
N LEU A 158 20.17 6.37 2.03
CA LEU A 158 19.36 5.33 1.39
C LEU A 158 18.20 4.86 2.29
N ALA A 159 18.42 4.82 3.60
CA ALA A 159 17.39 4.46 4.58
C ALA A 159 16.27 5.51 4.66
N ASP A 160 16.63 6.79 4.77
CA ASP A 160 15.69 7.91 4.89
C ASP A 160 14.92 8.21 3.60
N ILE A 161 15.56 8.05 2.43
CA ILE A 161 14.95 8.41 1.13
C ILE A 161 14.30 7.19 0.47
N ALA A 162 15.11 6.19 0.08
CA ALA A 162 14.64 5.11 -0.78
C ALA A 162 13.81 4.07 -0.01
N ILE A 163 14.25 3.71 1.20
CA ILE A 163 13.65 2.62 1.96
C ILE A 163 12.45 3.08 2.79
N ASP A 164 12.46 4.30 3.33
CA ASP A 164 11.27 4.97 3.88
C ASP A 164 10.13 4.98 2.83
N SER A 165 10.44 5.42 1.59
CA SER A 165 9.51 5.42 0.46
C SER A 165 9.05 4.01 0.06
N LEU A 166 9.95 3.01 0.04
CA LEU A 166 9.61 1.61 -0.24
C LEU A 166 8.66 1.02 0.83
N CYS A 167 8.90 1.32 2.11
CA CYS A 167 8.07 0.84 3.21
C CYS A 167 6.66 1.44 3.16
N ARG A 168 6.52 2.72 2.81
CA ARG A 168 5.20 3.30 2.50
C ARG A 168 4.54 2.62 1.30
N GLY A 169 5.29 2.40 0.22
CA GLY A 169 4.75 1.80 -1.00
C GLY A 169 4.34 0.32 -0.91
N VAL A 170 4.94 -0.46 -0.01
CA VAL A 170 4.64 -1.89 0.16
C VAL A 170 3.75 -2.18 1.36
N PHE A 171 3.92 -1.46 2.47
CA PHE A 171 3.27 -1.75 3.76
C PHE A 171 2.42 -0.59 4.31
N ALA A 172 2.42 0.57 3.67
CA ALA A 172 1.86 1.82 4.21
C ALA A 172 2.37 2.16 5.63
N GLY A 173 3.61 1.75 5.98
CA GLY A 173 4.14 1.82 7.34
C GLY A 173 5.54 2.43 7.44
N ASP A 174 5.91 2.90 8.64
CA ASP A 174 7.21 3.52 8.93
C ASP A 174 8.34 2.47 8.99
N CYS A 175 9.39 2.67 8.21
CA CYS A 175 10.57 1.81 8.20
C CYS A 175 11.31 1.76 9.57
N ARG A 176 11.05 2.73 10.47
CA ARG A 176 11.57 2.78 11.85
C ARG A 176 10.76 1.93 12.84
N ALA A 177 9.57 1.46 12.47
CA ALA A 177 8.74 0.58 13.29
C ALA A 177 8.66 -0.85 12.72
N LEU A 178 8.79 -1.01 11.40
CA LEU A 178 8.71 -2.30 10.72
C LEU A 178 9.97 -3.16 10.93
N SER A 179 9.76 -4.46 11.14
CA SER A 179 10.77 -5.51 11.32
C SER A 179 11.42 -5.91 9.99
N VAL A 180 12.75 -5.87 9.89
CA VAL A 180 13.46 -6.33 8.67
C VAL A 180 13.32 -7.83 8.47
N ARG A 181 13.34 -8.61 9.55
CA ARG A 181 13.18 -10.07 9.51
C ARG A 181 11.81 -10.49 8.99
N SER A 182 10.77 -9.71 9.29
CA SER A 182 9.39 -10.01 8.91
C SER A 182 9.02 -9.46 7.53
N CYS A 183 9.42 -8.23 7.22
CA CYS A 183 9.08 -7.55 5.96
C CYS A 183 10.01 -7.91 4.80
N PHE A 184 11.29 -8.14 5.07
CA PHE A 184 12.32 -8.44 4.07
C PHE A 184 13.19 -9.65 4.45
N PRO A 185 12.58 -10.84 4.70
CA PRO A 185 13.29 -12.02 5.21
C PRO A 185 14.48 -12.44 4.34
N ALA A 186 14.39 -12.30 3.00
CA ALA A 186 15.50 -12.62 2.10
C ALA A 186 16.74 -11.75 2.33
N LEU A 187 16.57 -10.45 2.67
CA LEU A 187 17.70 -9.56 2.95
C LEU A 187 18.32 -9.85 4.31
N PHE A 188 17.48 -10.11 5.32
CA PHE A 188 17.92 -10.53 6.65
C PHE A 188 18.69 -11.86 6.58
N GLU A 189 18.15 -12.87 5.90
CA GLU A 189 18.81 -14.16 5.73
C GLU A 189 20.12 -14.07 4.90
N ALA A 190 20.17 -13.20 3.90
CA ALA A 190 21.39 -12.93 3.14
C ALA A 190 22.50 -12.38 4.06
N GLU A 191 22.19 -11.39 4.89
CA GLU A 191 23.13 -10.89 5.91
C GLU A 191 23.54 -12.02 6.87
N GLN A 192 22.58 -12.76 7.43
CA GLN A 192 22.87 -13.73 8.48
C GLN A 192 23.71 -14.91 8.00
N ARG A 193 23.52 -15.36 6.75
CA ARG A 193 24.28 -16.48 6.14
C ARG A 193 25.58 -16.07 5.47
N ARG A 194 25.66 -14.87 4.87
CA ARG A 194 26.80 -14.45 4.02
C ARG A 194 27.51 -13.19 4.49
N ARG A 195 27.12 -12.59 5.62
CA ARG A 195 27.57 -11.29 6.16
C ARG A 195 27.33 -10.07 5.28
N SER A 196 27.00 -10.25 4.00
CA SER A 196 26.62 -9.22 3.03
C SER A 196 25.31 -9.60 2.33
N VAL A 197 24.43 -8.62 2.19
CA VAL A 197 23.17 -8.69 1.44
C VAL A 197 23.45 -8.80 -0.06
N ILE A 198 24.38 -8.00 -0.60
CA ILE A 198 24.72 -8.02 -2.03
C ILE A 198 25.27 -9.40 -2.41
N LEU A 199 26.21 -9.94 -1.62
CA LEU A 199 26.79 -11.25 -1.85
C LEU A 199 25.74 -12.37 -1.70
N GLY A 200 24.89 -12.31 -0.68
CA GLY A 200 23.84 -13.31 -0.45
C GLY A 200 22.75 -13.32 -1.53
N MET A 201 22.39 -12.16 -2.08
CA MET A 201 21.45 -12.06 -3.19
C MET A 201 22.08 -12.49 -4.53
N ALA A 202 23.35 -12.17 -4.77
CA ALA A 202 24.06 -12.55 -6.00
C ALA A 202 24.35 -14.06 -6.10
N LEU A 203 24.70 -14.70 -4.98
CA LEU A 203 24.93 -16.16 -4.92
C LEU A 203 23.62 -16.97 -4.86
N GLY A 204 22.48 -16.30 -4.72
CA GLY A 204 21.14 -16.88 -4.83
C GLY A 204 20.65 -17.68 -3.61
N GLY A 205 19.32 -17.78 -3.51
CA GLY A 205 18.65 -18.82 -2.74
C GLY A 205 18.48 -20.09 -3.58
N GLY A 206 18.28 -21.24 -2.92
CA GLY A 206 18.06 -22.51 -3.61
C GLY A 206 16.88 -22.46 -4.58
N LYS A 207 16.99 -23.19 -5.71
CA LYS A 207 15.88 -23.32 -6.66
C LYS A 207 14.70 -23.99 -5.96
N GLY A 208 13.60 -23.25 -5.79
CA GLY A 208 12.33 -23.83 -5.37
C GLY A 208 11.79 -24.82 -6.41
N PRO A 209 10.74 -25.61 -6.07
CA PRO A 209 10.14 -26.54 -7.00
C PRO A 209 9.72 -25.84 -8.30
N ALA A 210 9.95 -26.51 -9.43
CA ALA A 210 9.62 -26.02 -10.75
C ALA A 210 8.10 -26.06 -10.97
N LEU A 211 7.41 -25.04 -10.49
CA LEU A 211 6.04 -24.75 -10.93
C LEU A 211 6.13 -24.19 -12.35
N ASP A 212 5.47 -24.86 -13.28
CA ASP A 212 5.45 -24.50 -14.71
C ASP A 212 4.01 -24.40 -15.21
N SER A 213 3.79 -23.43 -16.09
CA SER A 213 2.53 -23.14 -16.79
C SER A 213 2.84 -22.27 -18.00
N ALA A 214 1.98 -22.28 -19.02
CA ALA A 214 2.18 -21.47 -20.23
C ALA A 214 2.36 -19.97 -19.89
N LEU A 215 1.53 -19.43 -18.98
CA LEU A 215 1.70 -18.07 -18.46
C LEU A 215 3.03 -17.86 -17.75
N SER A 216 3.49 -18.81 -16.93
CA SER A 216 4.75 -18.65 -16.18
C SER A 216 5.98 -18.63 -17.10
N ARG A 217 5.96 -19.36 -18.22
CA ARG A 217 7.00 -19.32 -19.26
C ARG A 217 6.97 -17.99 -20.00
N ARG A 218 5.80 -17.62 -20.53
CA ARG A 218 5.55 -16.34 -21.19
C ARG A 218 5.98 -15.13 -20.34
N ALA A 219 5.68 -15.16 -19.04
CA ALA A 219 6.07 -14.11 -18.10
C ALA A 219 7.60 -14.00 -17.89
N CYS A 220 8.33 -15.12 -18.01
CA CYS A 220 9.80 -15.12 -18.00
C CYS A 220 10.35 -14.57 -19.33
N ASP A 221 9.83 -15.03 -20.46
CA ASP A 221 10.30 -14.68 -21.80
C ASP A 221 10.08 -13.18 -22.11
N GLU A 222 8.88 -12.67 -21.85
CA GLU A 222 8.52 -11.24 -21.96
C GLU A 222 9.01 -10.38 -20.77
N ARG A 223 9.67 -11.01 -19.78
CA ARG A 223 10.25 -10.38 -18.57
C ARG A 223 9.27 -9.46 -17.82
N TRP A 224 8.04 -9.93 -17.60
CA TRP A 224 6.96 -9.16 -16.98
C TRP A 224 7.36 -8.57 -15.61
N SER A 225 7.17 -7.27 -15.43
CA SER A 225 7.40 -6.63 -14.12
C SER A 225 6.24 -6.87 -13.15
N GLN A 226 5.02 -6.87 -13.69
CA GLN A 226 3.76 -7.21 -13.05
C GLN A 226 2.71 -7.58 -14.11
N TRP A 227 1.56 -8.06 -13.68
CA TRP A 227 0.38 -8.31 -14.51
C TRP A 227 -0.90 -8.03 -13.71
N SER A 228 -2.00 -7.76 -14.41
CA SER A 228 -3.37 -7.65 -13.87
C SER A 228 -4.33 -8.47 -14.75
N LEU A 229 -5.64 -8.36 -14.52
CA LEU A 229 -6.68 -8.98 -15.34
C LEU A 229 -7.54 -7.93 -16.04
N ARG A 230 -8.06 -8.27 -17.22
CA ARG A 230 -8.83 -7.36 -18.10
C ARG A 230 -10.07 -6.78 -17.43
N GLY A 231 -10.77 -7.58 -16.62
CA GLY A 231 -11.92 -7.15 -15.82
C GLY A 231 -11.54 -6.52 -14.47
N GLY A 232 -10.26 -6.21 -14.23
CA GLY A 232 -9.75 -5.79 -12.91
C GLY A 232 -9.38 -6.98 -12.03
N MET A 233 -8.64 -6.71 -10.95
CA MET A 233 -8.11 -7.74 -10.05
C MET A 233 -9.20 -8.50 -9.27
N GLU A 234 -10.42 -7.99 -9.18
CA GLU A 234 -11.60 -8.72 -8.67
C GLU A 234 -12.04 -9.89 -9.56
N THR A 235 -11.62 -9.93 -10.84
CA THR A 235 -11.85 -11.08 -11.73
C THR A 235 -11.26 -12.38 -11.18
N LEU A 236 -10.16 -12.31 -10.41
CA LEU A 236 -9.54 -13.49 -9.80
C LEU A 236 -10.41 -14.13 -8.70
N PRO A 237 -10.88 -13.40 -7.66
CA PRO A 237 -11.83 -13.95 -6.70
C PRO A 237 -13.21 -14.26 -7.29
N GLU A 238 -13.65 -13.62 -8.38
CA GLU A 238 -14.85 -14.02 -9.13
C GLU A 238 -14.68 -15.43 -9.74
N ALA A 239 -13.61 -15.67 -10.51
CA ALA A 239 -13.33 -16.99 -11.08
C ALA A 239 -13.13 -18.09 -10.01
N LEU A 240 -12.49 -17.75 -8.88
CA LEU A 240 -12.39 -18.66 -7.73
C LEU A 240 -13.76 -19.02 -7.16
N GLN A 241 -14.71 -18.09 -7.07
CA GLN A 241 -16.08 -18.40 -6.61
C GLN A 241 -16.77 -19.38 -7.56
N ASP A 242 -16.68 -19.18 -8.87
CA ASP A 242 -17.34 -20.06 -9.84
C ASP A 242 -16.75 -21.46 -9.85
N PHE A 243 -15.42 -21.58 -9.77
CA PHE A 243 -14.75 -22.86 -9.55
C PHE A 243 -15.25 -23.56 -8.26
N LEU A 244 -15.41 -22.81 -7.16
CA LEU A 244 -15.86 -23.35 -5.89
C LEU A 244 -17.34 -23.76 -5.90
N ARG A 245 -18.22 -23.00 -6.58
CA ARG A 245 -19.62 -23.37 -6.83
C ARG A 245 -19.72 -24.69 -7.59
N GLN A 246 -18.97 -24.83 -8.67
CA GLN A 246 -18.91 -26.07 -9.47
C GLN A 246 -18.39 -27.28 -8.68
N ARG A 247 -17.59 -27.04 -7.62
CA ARG A 247 -17.09 -28.07 -6.69
C ARG A 247 -18.02 -28.33 -5.49
N GLY A 248 -19.20 -27.71 -5.44
CA GLY A 248 -20.17 -27.92 -4.36
C GLY A 248 -19.76 -27.32 -3.01
N VAL A 249 -18.92 -26.28 -3.01
CA VAL A 249 -18.54 -25.58 -1.78
C VAL A 249 -19.67 -24.67 -1.31
N GLU A 250 -20.09 -24.83 -0.06
CA GLU A 250 -21.10 -23.97 0.57
C GLU A 250 -20.44 -22.62 0.89
N MET A 251 -20.96 -21.52 0.34
CA MET A 251 -20.41 -20.17 0.54
C MET A 251 -21.49 -19.23 1.08
N HIS A 252 -21.28 -18.69 2.28
CA HIS A 252 -22.21 -17.82 2.96
C HIS A 252 -21.60 -16.43 3.14
N CYS A 253 -22.21 -15.41 2.52
CA CYS A 253 -21.97 -14.01 2.82
C CYS A 253 -22.88 -13.55 3.98
N HIS A 254 -22.57 -12.41 4.59
CA HIS A 254 -23.20 -11.90 5.82
C HIS A 254 -23.06 -12.85 7.06
N ALA A 255 -22.29 -13.92 6.92
CA ALA A 255 -22.01 -14.93 7.95
C ALA A 255 -20.88 -14.46 8.89
N ARG A 256 -21.09 -13.35 9.60
CA ARG A 256 -20.05 -12.77 10.46
C ARG A 256 -19.78 -13.65 11.68
N LEU A 257 -18.54 -14.15 11.81
CA LEU A 257 -18.09 -14.88 13.00
C LEU A 257 -18.29 -14.03 14.27
N ARG A 258 -19.05 -14.57 15.22
CA ARG A 258 -19.26 -13.99 16.55
C ARG A 258 -18.57 -14.76 17.67
N ARG A 259 -18.44 -16.09 17.57
CA ARG A 259 -17.75 -16.95 18.56
C ARG A 259 -17.24 -18.23 17.91
N LEU A 260 -16.08 -18.72 18.35
CA LEU A 260 -15.53 -20.01 17.93
C LEU A 260 -15.15 -20.83 19.15
N GLU A 261 -15.76 -22.01 19.31
CA GLU A 261 -15.53 -22.91 20.45
C GLU A 261 -15.33 -24.34 19.99
N ARG A 262 -14.44 -25.07 20.67
CA ARG A 262 -14.35 -26.53 20.54
C ARG A 262 -15.34 -27.18 21.49
N THR A 263 -16.17 -28.07 20.96
CA THR A 263 -17.17 -28.85 21.67
C THR A 263 -16.52 -30.06 22.36
N ALA A 264 -17.25 -30.70 23.29
CA ALA A 264 -16.80 -31.92 23.97
C ALA A 264 -16.61 -33.13 23.02
N ALA A 265 -17.16 -33.08 21.81
CA ALA A 265 -17.02 -34.11 20.78
C ALA A 265 -15.85 -33.82 19.81
N GLU A 266 -14.82 -33.09 20.25
CA GLU A 266 -13.62 -32.67 19.49
C GLU A 266 -13.86 -31.76 18.26
N CYS A 267 -15.11 -31.60 17.82
CA CYS A 267 -15.54 -30.70 16.73
C CYS A 267 -15.62 -29.23 17.15
N TRP A 268 -15.54 -28.32 16.18
CA TRP A 268 -15.77 -26.89 16.36
C TRP A 268 -17.23 -26.49 16.18
N GLN A 269 -17.70 -25.60 17.04
CA GLN A 269 -18.95 -24.85 16.90
C GLN A 269 -18.61 -23.39 16.60
N ILE A 270 -19.21 -22.89 15.52
CA ILE A 270 -18.93 -21.58 14.93
C ILE A 270 -20.23 -20.78 15.03
N THR A 271 -20.30 -19.84 15.96
CA THR A 271 -21.48 -18.96 16.13
C THR A 271 -21.36 -17.77 15.19
N LEU A 272 -22.42 -17.53 14.43
CA LEU A 272 -22.60 -16.41 13.50
C LEU A 272 -23.50 -15.35 14.14
N GLU A 273 -24.01 -14.39 13.36
CA GLU A 273 -25.02 -13.43 13.86
C GLU A 273 -26.42 -14.03 13.93
N ASP A 274 -26.74 -14.93 13.00
CA ASP A 274 -28.05 -15.48 12.70
C ASP A 274 -28.17 -17.00 12.97
N GLY A 275 -27.09 -17.66 13.38
CA GLY A 275 -27.08 -19.10 13.60
C GLY A 275 -25.76 -19.68 14.08
N SER A 276 -25.57 -20.99 13.88
CA SER A 276 -24.27 -21.63 14.13
C SER A 276 -24.00 -22.80 13.20
N VAL A 277 -22.73 -22.98 12.84
CA VAL A 277 -22.23 -24.06 11.98
C VAL A 277 -21.32 -24.97 12.81
N ARG A 278 -21.28 -26.27 12.48
CA ARG A 278 -20.34 -27.24 13.06
C ARG A 278 -19.34 -27.70 12.00
N ALA A 279 -18.07 -27.89 12.39
CA ALA A 279 -17.01 -28.37 11.52
C ALA A 279 -15.96 -29.18 12.29
N ASP A 280 -15.29 -30.14 11.65
CA ASP A 280 -14.19 -30.89 12.26
C ASP A 280 -12.91 -30.04 12.36
N HIS A 281 -12.69 -29.16 11.37
CA HIS A 281 -11.57 -28.22 11.35
C HIS A 281 -12.02 -26.82 10.92
N VAL A 282 -11.28 -25.81 11.37
CA VAL A 282 -11.49 -24.40 11.01
C VAL A 282 -10.19 -23.79 10.51
N ILE A 283 -10.24 -23.16 9.34
CA ILE A 283 -9.16 -22.31 8.79
C ILE A 283 -9.58 -20.85 8.98
N SER A 284 -8.81 -20.10 9.77
CA SER A 284 -9.02 -18.66 9.93
C SER A 284 -8.24 -17.89 8.85
N ALA A 285 -8.96 -17.27 7.92
CA ALA A 285 -8.43 -16.35 6.91
C ALA A 285 -8.79 -14.87 7.20
N ILE A 286 -9.50 -14.58 8.30
CA ILE A 286 -9.78 -13.21 8.76
C ILE A 286 -8.55 -12.51 9.37
N PRO A 287 -8.51 -11.16 9.38
CA PRO A 287 -7.46 -10.39 10.05
C PRO A 287 -7.30 -10.77 11.53
N ALA A 288 -6.07 -10.77 12.04
CA ALA A 288 -5.75 -11.18 13.41
C ALA A 288 -6.52 -10.38 14.49
N ARG A 289 -6.86 -9.12 14.23
CA ARG A 289 -7.74 -8.30 15.10
C ARG A 289 -9.17 -8.83 15.16
N GLY A 290 -9.70 -9.37 14.06
CA GLY A 290 -11.03 -10.00 14.00
C GLY A 290 -11.12 -11.26 14.87
N VAL A 291 -10.06 -12.07 14.91
CA VAL A 291 -9.94 -13.25 15.79
C VAL A 291 -10.00 -12.86 17.29
N ARG A 292 -9.66 -11.61 17.63
CA ARG A 292 -9.62 -11.09 19.01
C ARG A 292 -10.91 -10.38 19.47
N ALA A 293 -11.85 -10.09 18.57
CA ALA A 293 -13.03 -9.29 18.91
C ALA A 293 -13.77 -9.83 20.16
N PRO A 294 -14.31 -8.98 21.06
CA PRO A 294 -15.05 -9.45 22.23
C PRO A 294 -16.21 -10.35 21.82
N GLY A 295 -16.18 -11.61 22.26
CA GLY A 295 -17.08 -12.68 21.80
C GLY A 295 -16.40 -13.73 20.91
N ALA A 296 -15.51 -13.34 19.99
CA ALA A 296 -14.92 -14.22 18.97
C ALA A 296 -13.91 -15.26 19.52
N LEU A 297 -13.47 -15.08 20.77
CA LEU A 297 -12.23 -15.67 21.24
C LEU A 297 -12.34 -17.11 21.73
N VAL A 298 -11.52 -17.95 21.09
CA VAL A 298 -10.93 -19.23 21.52
C VAL A 298 -10.06 -19.04 22.80
N ARG A 299 -10.61 -18.39 23.82
CA ARG A 299 -9.88 -17.91 25.02
C ARG A 299 -9.57 -19.02 26.02
N ARG A 300 -10.31 -20.14 25.96
CA ARG A 300 -10.14 -21.32 26.84
C ARG A 300 -9.34 -22.46 26.22
N GLN A 301 -9.03 -22.43 24.92
CA GLN A 301 -8.61 -23.62 24.16
C GLN A 301 -7.33 -23.46 23.33
N LEU A 302 -6.88 -22.23 23.08
CA LEU A 302 -5.49 -21.97 22.69
C LEU A 302 -4.65 -21.71 23.95
N PRO A 303 -3.39 -22.16 24.03
CA PRO A 303 -2.49 -21.80 25.12
C PRO A 303 -2.45 -20.27 25.27
N ALA A 304 -2.62 -19.75 26.49
CA ALA A 304 -2.91 -18.33 26.73
C ALA A 304 -1.95 -17.35 26.01
N GLY A 305 -0.68 -17.73 25.85
CA GLY A 305 0.32 -16.96 25.11
C GLY A 305 0.06 -16.77 23.61
N HIS A 306 -0.71 -17.65 22.95
CA HIS A 306 -1.00 -17.54 21.51
C HIS A 306 -2.04 -16.45 21.22
N CYS A 307 -3.14 -16.41 21.98
CA CYS A 307 -4.15 -15.35 21.88
C CYS A 307 -3.57 -13.95 22.20
N LEU A 308 -2.63 -13.88 23.16
CA LEU A 308 -1.91 -12.64 23.50
C LEU A 308 -0.99 -12.14 22.38
N ARG A 309 -0.38 -13.04 21.58
CA ARG A 309 0.51 -12.66 20.46
C ARG A 309 -0.27 -12.12 19.26
N LEU A 310 -1.37 -12.76 18.86
CA LEU A 310 -2.20 -12.31 17.74
C LEU A 310 -2.81 -10.91 17.97
N GLY A 311 -3.14 -10.59 19.23
CA GLY A 311 -3.73 -9.30 19.61
C GLY A 311 -2.83 -8.08 19.52
N ARG A 312 -1.52 -8.26 19.26
CA ARG A 312 -0.49 -7.19 19.21
C ARG A 312 -0.10 -6.76 17.79
N LEU A 313 -0.76 -7.28 16.74
CA LEU A 313 -0.48 -6.88 15.37
C LEU A 313 -1.25 -5.58 15.03
N PRO A 314 -0.57 -4.42 14.86
CA PRO A 314 -1.19 -3.24 14.28
C PRO A 314 -1.46 -3.47 12.79
N GLY A 315 -2.55 -2.89 12.29
CA GLY A 315 -2.75 -2.67 10.86
C GLY A 315 -2.49 -1.19 10.57
N ALA A 316 -1.98 -0.88 9.38
CA ALA A 316 -2.00 0.48 8.86
C ALA A 316 -3.38 0.76 8.25
N GLU A 317 -3.91 1.95 8.50
CA GLU A 317 -5.12 2.45 7.84
C GLU A 317 -4.73 3.30 6.63
N TRP A 318 -5.48 3.19 5.54
CA TRP A 318 -5.23 3.87 4.28
C TRP A 318 -6.54 4.07 3.52
N GLN A 319 -6.55 5.02 2.61
CA GLN A 319 -7.70 5.35 1.78
C GLN A 319 -7.21 5.65 0.36
N LEU A 320 -7.98 5.25 -0.67
CA LEU A 320 -7.66 5.51 -2.07
C LEU A 320 -8.64 6.52 -2.65
N TRP A 321 -8.10 7.49 -3.40
CA TRP A 321 -8.89 8.41 -4.22
C TRP A 321 -8.65 8.11 -5.70
N PRO A 322 -9.59 7.48 -6.42
CA PRO A 322 -9.51 7.36 -7.86
C PRO A 322 -9.69 8.73 -8.52
N PHE A 323 -8.88 9.03 -9.53
CA PHE A 323 -8.97 10.25 -10.32
C PHE A 323 -8.67 9.94 -11.78
N ARG A 324 -9.39 10.61 -12.70
CA ARG A 324 -9.17 10.53 -14.14
C ARG A 324 -9.21 11.96 -14.72
N PRO A 325 -8.12 12.48 -15.30
CA PRO A 325 -8.14 13.75 -15.99
C PRO A 325 -8.96 13.65 -17.28
N ALA A 326 -9.52 14.76 -17.74
CA ALA A 326 -10.20 14.83 -19.02
C ALA A 326 -9.25 14.56 -20.20
N HIS A 327 -9.78 14.05 -21.31
CA HIS A 327 -9.02 13.82 -22.55
C HIS A 327 -8.58 15.16 -23.19
N GLY A 328 -7.49 15.71 -22.68
CA GLY A 328 -6.85 16.95 -23.15
C GLY A 328 -5.52 17.22 -22.43
N ASP A 329 -5.47 16.99 -21.10
CA ASP A 329 -4.27 17.26 -20.28
C ASP A 329 -3.23 16.12 -20.27
N ALA A 330 -3.55 14.98 -20.88
CA ALA A 330 -2.74 13.75 -20.81
C ALA A 330 -1.31 13.88 -21.36
N GLY A 331 -1.03 14.89 -22.20
CA GLY A 331 0.30 15.16 -22.77
C GLY A 331 1.38 15.52 -21.75
N ARG A 332 1.02 15.78 -20.49
CA ARG A 332 1.96 16.15 -19.40
C ARG A 332 2.09 15.07 -18.30
N CYS A 333 1.49 13.89 -18.47
CA CYS A 333 1.43 12.85 -17.44
C CYS A 333 2.64 11.88 -17.47
N VAL A 334 3.26 11.65 -16.31
CA VAL A 334 4.32 10.63 -16.16
C VAL A 334 3.70 9.23 -16.11
N VAL A 335 3.92 8.42 -17.13
CA VAL A 335 3.47 7.01 -17.18
C VAL A 335 4.27 6.15 -16.19
N GLN A 336 3.68 5.82 -15.04
CA GLN A 336 4.32 5.01 -14.02
C GLN A 336 3.33 4.25 -13.12
N THR A 337 3.86 3.31 -12.34
CA THR A 337 3.13 2.37 -11.49
C THR A 337 3.00 2.78 -10.01
N GLY A 338 3.57 3.92 -9.59
CA GLY A 338 3.40 4.49 -8.26
C GLY A 338 4.51 5.47 -7.85
N LEU A 339 4.11 6.63 -7.32
CA LEU A 339 4.98 7.69 -6.81
C LEU A 339 5.03 7.65 -5.28
N TRP A 340 6.22 7.87 -4.70
CA TRP A 340 6.44 7.81 -3.24
C TRP A 340 7.35 8.94 -2.77
N GLY A 341 7.16 9.41 -1.54
CA GLY A 341 8.03 10.40 -0.90
C GLY A 341 8.47 9.97 0.50
N PRO A 342 9.66 10.40 0.95
CA PRO A 342 10.09 10.27 2.35
C PRO A 342 9.26 11.20 3.25
N ARG A 343 9.40 11.06 4.56
CA ARG A 343 8.78 12.02 5.50
C ARG A 343 9.58 13.31 5.53
N ASP A 344 8.98 14.42 5.11
CA ASP A 344 9.61 15.74 5.25
C ASP A 344 9.77 16.10 6.74
N GLY A 345 10.98 16.53 7.10
CA GLY A 345 11.41 16.73 8.49
C GLY A 345 10.88 18.00 9.18
N ALA A 346 9.88 18.66 8.59
CA ALA A 346 9.29 19.89 9.11
C ALA A 346 8.30 19.60 10.25
N THR A 347 8.82 19.26 11.43
CA THR A 347 8.03 19.26 12.67
C THR A 347 7.70 20.69 13.08
N GLY A 348 6.60 21.22 12.55
CA GLY A 348 5.95 22.39 13.14
C GLY A 348 5.56 22.06 14.58
N ARG A 349 5.96 22.92 15.54
CA ARG A 349 5.52 22.78 16.93
C ARG A 349 4.00 22.89 16.97
N ALA A 350 3.32 21.89 17.53
CA ALA A 350 1.92 22.04 17.88
C ALA A 350 1.79 23.17 18.92
N ALA A 351 0.92 24.14 18.66
CA ALA A 351 0.53 25.11 19.66
C ALA A 351 -0.32 24.41 20.74
N GLU A 352 -0.07 24.72 22.00
CA GLU A 352 -0.86 24.18 23.11
C GLU A 352 -2.32 24.66 23.02
N PRO A 353 -3.32 23.79 23.22
CA PRO A 353 -4.71 24.20 23.22
C PRO A 353 -5.03 24.95 24.52
N CYS A 354 -5.48 26.21 24.40
CA CYS A 354 -6.02 26.94 25.54
C CYS A 354 -7.22 26.18 26.15
N GLN A 355 -7.17 25.95 27.45
CA GLN A 355 -8.25 25.27 28.19
C GLN A 355 -9.48 26.19 28.30
N GLY A 356 -10.52 25.90 27.53
CA GLY A 356 -11.84 26.47 27.72
C GLY A 356 -12.65 25.64 28.71
N GLY A 357 -12.61 26.00 29.99
CA GLY A 357 -13.47 25.41 31.02
C GLY A 357 -14.91 25.93 30.89
N SER A 358 -15.89 25.02 31.04
CA SER A 358 -17.32 25.35 31.03
C SER A 358 -17.88 25.39 32.46
N GLU A 359 -18.53 26.48 32.87
CA GLU A 359 -19.62 26.45 33.86
C GLU A 359 -20.38 27.79 33.98
N GLY A 360 -21.72 27.71 34.05
CA GLY A 360 -22.52 28.42 35.07
C GLY A 360 -22.87 29.93 34.98
N THR A 361 -23.99 30.24 34.30
CA THR A 361 -25.06 31.17 34.78
C THR A 361 -24.81 32.72 34.84
N PRO A 362 -25.87 33.57 34.91
CA PRO A 362 -25.88 34.89 34.24
C PRO A 362 -25.82 36.15 35.14
N GLY A 363 -25.53 37.31 34.53
CA GLY A 363 -25.62 38.64 35.14
C GLY A 363 -25.77 39.79 34.11
N HIS A 364 -26.45 40.86 34.49
CA HIS A 364 -26.83 42.01 33.63
C HIS A 364 -25.77 43.14 33.54
N CYS A 365 -26.08 44.14 32.70
CA CYS A 365 -25.44 45.45 32.51
C CYS A 365 -24.17 45.49 31.60
N GLY A 366 -24.06 46.40 30.63
CA GLY A 366 -24.98 47.47 30.23
C GLY A 366 -24.61 48.17 28.91
N ARG A 367 -25.39 49.21 28.57
CA ARG A 367 -25.32 50.13 27.41
C ARG A 367 -23.87 50.58 27.06
N ALA A 368 -23.52 50.97 25.83
CA ALA A 368 -24.33 51.71 24.85
C ALA A 368 -23.89 51.60 23.37
N LEU A 369 -24.87 51.80 22.47
CA LEU A 369 -24.76 52.28 21.08
C LEU A 369 -24.60 53.84 21.09
N PRO A 370 -24.40 54.60 19.96
CA PRO A 370 -24.76 54.25 18.58
C PRO A 370 -23.92 54.83 17.39
N HIS A 371 -24.38 54.50 16.16
CA HIS A 371 -24.33 55.31 14.91
C HIS A 371 -22.97 55.57 14.18
N ASN A 372 -22.89 55.72 12.84
CA ASN A 372 -23.91 55.56 11.77
C ASN A 372 -23.31 55.26 10.36
N ARG A 373 -24.10 54.52 9.56
CA ARG A 373 -24.42 54.67 8.11
C ARG A 373 -23.39 55.06 7.00
N GLN A 374 -23.56 54.33 5.88
CA GLN A 374 -23.47 54.75 4.44
C GLN A 374 -22.06 55.05 3.86
N GLY A 375 -21.74 54.77 2.59
CA GLY A 375 -22.45 54.02 1.54
C GLY A 375 -21.81 54.17 0.13
N ALA A 376 -22.15 53.25 -0.78
CA ALA A 376 -22.10 53.34 -2.27
C ALA A 376 -20.77 53.52 -3.08
N GLN A 377 -20.54 52.55 -3.98
CA GLN A 377 -20.20 52.67 -5.44
C GLN A 377 -18.91 53.36 -5.95
N GLY A 378 -18.20 52.70 -6.89
CA GLY A 378 -17.69 53.37 -8.11
C GLY A 378 -16.26 53.08 -8.64
N LEU A 379 -16.18 52.34 -9.77
CA LEU A 379 -15.29 52.57 -10.94
C LEU A 379 -13.74 52.34 -10.91
N HIS A 380 -13.22 51.87 -12.05
CA HIS A 380 -11.81 51.71 -12.49
C HIS A 380 -11.38 52.90 -13.42
N PRO A 381 -10.18 52.94 -14.06
CA PRO A 381 -8.77 52.76 -13.65
C PRO A 381 -8.00 54.10 -13.93
N PRO A 382 -6.94 54.28 -14.77
CA PRO A 382 -5.67 53.55 -15.04
C PRO A 382 -4.38 54.44 -14.95
N VAL A 383 -3.22 53.91 -15.39
CA VAL A 383 -2.11 54.54 -16.19
C VAL A 383 -0.66 54.23 -15.73
N HIS A 384 0.16 53.91 -16.75
CA HIS A 384 1.57 53.54 -16.88
C HIS A 384 2.68 54.26 -16.07
N THR A 385 3.84 53.59 -15.91
CA THR A 385 5.11 53.90 -16.65
C THR A 385 6.17 52.77 -16.56
N ARG A 386 7.13 52.81 -17.49
CA ARG A 386 8.34 51.97 -17.74
C ARG A 386 9.47 53.00 -18.15
N PRO A 387 10.74 52.68 -18.50
CA PRO A 387 11.56 51.44 -18.46
C PRO A 387 13.06 51.70 -18.02
N LEU A 388 14.01 50.86 -18.52
CA LEU A 388 15.50 50.95 -18.56
C LEU A 388 16.28 50.21 -17.43
N ALA A 389 17.44 49.56 -17.65
CA ALA A 389 18.08 48.94 -18.84
C ALA A 389 19.32 48.08 -18.39
N GLU A 390 19.62 46.98 -19.10
CA GLU A 390 20.97 46.33 -19.34
C GLU A 390 21.87 45.93 -18.11
N ASP A 391 22.79 44.95 -18.13
CA ASP A 391 23.30 44.03 -19.18
C ASP A 391 23.82 42.67 -18.61
N ARG A 392 23.88 41.65 -19.49
CA ARG A 392 24.74 40.43 -19.56
C ARG A 392 24.94 39.34 -18.46
N ASP A 393 24.77 38.11 -18.99
CA ASP A 393 25.63 36.90 -18.89
C ASP A 393 25.82 36.12 -17.57
N HIS A 394 24.96 35.10 -17.39
CA HIS A 394 25.38 33.70 -17.22
C HIS A 394 24.17 32.74 -17.41
N GLU A 395 24.17 31.91 -18.46
CA GLU A 395 23.14 30.87 -18.65
C GLU A 395 23.36 29.63 -17.75
N PRO A 396 22.30 29.11 -17.12
CA PRO A 396 22.16 27.71 -16.77
C PRO A 396 21.05 27.03 -17.60
N LEU A 397 21.33 25.79 -18.03
CA LEU A 397 20.48 24.92 -18.86
C LEU A 397 18.99 24.88 -18.41
N PRO A 398 18.02 24.99 -19.33
CA PRO A 398 16.59 24.93 -19.00
C PRO A 398 16.12 23.48 -18.79
N GLY A 399 15.31 23.23 -17.74
CA GLY A 399 14.68 21.92 -17.56
C GLY A 399 14.35 21.47 -16.14
N ALA A 400 13.95 22.36 -15.23
CA ALA A 400 13.46 21.97 -13.91
C ALA A 400 12.22 22.78 -13.51
N GLY A 401 11.03 22.24 -13.79
CA GLY A 401 9.79 22.77 -13.20
C GLY A 401 9.84 22.61 -11.68
N ARG A 402 9.69 23.72 -10.95
CA ARG A 402 9.41 23.67 -9.50
C ARG A 402 8.01 23.09 -9.28
N ILE A 403 7.78 22.54 -8.09
CA ILE A 403 6.44 22.26 -7.56
C ILE A 403 6.30 23.07 -6.27
N THR A 404 5.15 23.72 -6.07
CA THR A 404 4.85 24.47 -4.85
C THR A 404 3.78 23.75 -4.03
N ALA A 405 4.15 23.33 -2.81
CA ALA A 405 3.19 22.94 -1.79
C ALA A 405 2.91 24.12 -0.86
N GLU A 406 1.62 24.42 -0.66
CA GLU A 406 1.12 25.35 0.36
C GLU A 406 0.41 24.59 1.49
N PRO A 407 0.59 24.99 2.76
CA PRO A 407 -0.12 24.38 3.88
C PRO A 407 -1.57 24.85 3.94
N ASP A 408 -2.51 23.91 3.81
CA ASP A 408 -3.95 24.17 3.90
C ASP A 408 -4.36 24.41 5.37
N ARG A 409 -5.00 25.56 5.66
CA ARG A 409 -5.45 25.93 7.02
C ARG A 409 -6.85 25.39 7.37
N GLY A 410 -7.45 24.55 6.51
CA GLY A 410 -8.86 24.14 6.62
C GLY A 410 -9.17 22.77 7.24
N LEU A 411 -8.20 22.04 7.82
CA LEU A 411 -8.41 20.68 8.32
C LEU A 411 -8.18 20.52 9.83
N LEU A 412 -8.82 19.48 10.40
CA LEU A 412 -8.84 19.17 11.84
C LEU A 412 -7.43 19.07 12.46
N PRO A 413 -7.25 19.47 13.74
CA PRO A 413 -5.96 19.38 14.42
C PRO A 413 -5.40 17.95 14.39
N GLY A 414 -4.19 17.80 13.86
CA GLY A 414 -3.49 16.50 13.75
C GLY A 414 -3.30 15.96 12.32
N CYS A 415 -4.01 16.51 11.32
CA CYS A 415 -3.81 16.12 9.92
C CYS A 415 -2.63 16.87 9.27
N LEU A 416 -1.56 16.13 8.93
CA LEU A 416 -0.54 16.56 7.97
C LEU A 416 -0.92 16.03 6.58
N CYS A 417 -1.53 16.87 5.75
CA CYS A 417 -1.79 16.56 4.34
C CYS A 417 -1.20 17.69 3.47
N GLU A 418 -0.21 17.37 2.65
CA GLU A 418 0.27 18.29 1.61
C GLU A 418 -0.53 18.09 0.33
N ARG A 419 -1.04 19.17 -0.27
CA ARG A 419 -1.59 19.13 -1.63
C ARG A 419 -0.45 19.16 -2.64
N LEU A 420 -0.32 18.07 -3.40
CA LEU A 420 0.55 18.00 -4.58
C LEU A 420 -0.13 18.68 -5.77
N TYR A 421 0.20 19.95 -6.02
CA TYR A 421 -0.17 20.63 -7.26
C TYR A 421 0.79 20.22 -8.39
N LEU A 422 0.25 19.79 -9.53
CA LEU A 422 1.04 19.57 -10.75
C LEU A 422 1.29 20.93 -11.42
N GLN A 423 2.50 21.47 -11.29
CA GLN A 423 2.91 22.72 -11.92
C GLN A 423 3.39 22.46 -13.35
N CYS A 424 2.99 23.31 -14.30
CA CYS A 424 3.40 23.17 -15.70
C CYS A 424 4.85 23.62 -15.94
N GLN A 425 5.51 23.05 -16.95
CA GLN A 425 6.91 23.38 -17.29
C GLN A 425 7.11 24.84 -17.73
N ASP A 426 6.04 25.51 -18.16
CA ASP A 426 5.95 26.93 -18.50
C ASP A 426 5.77 27.86 -17.27
N GLY A 427 5.69 27.30 -16.06
CA GLY A 427 5.51 28.04 -14.80
C GLY A 427 4.06 28.44 -14.49
N SER A 428 3.09 28.15 -15.37
CA SER A 428 1.68 28.47 -15.15
C SER A 428 0.98 27.53 -14.15
N HIS A 429 -0.02 28.08 -13.46
CA HIS A 429 -0.94 27.31 -12.61
C HIS A 429 -2.28 27.10 -13.36
N PRO A 430 -2.81 25.87 -13.43
CA PRO A 430 -4.20 25.67 -13.83
C PRO A 430 -5.15 26.25 -12.79
N ALA A 431 -6.36 26.63 -13.22
CA ALA A 431 -7.41 27.17 -12.35
C ALA A 431 -7.74 26.21 -11.18
N PRO A 432 -8.18 26.72 -10.01
CA PRO A 432 -8.27 25.94 -8.78
C PRO A 432 -9.25 24.76 -8.89
N GLY A 433 -8.69 23.55 -8.95
CA GLY A 433 -9.41 22.27 -8.89
C GLY A 433 -8.86 21.36 -7.78
N PRO A 434 -9.64 20.37 -7.30
CA PRO A 434 -9.25 19.53 -6.17
C PRO A 434 -8.09 18.60 -6.53
N GLY A 435 -6.98 18.72 -5.79
CA GLY A 435 -5.76 17.94 -6.00
C GLY A 435 -5.78 16.55 -5.35
N LEU A 436 -4.83 15.71 -5.75
CA LEU A 436 -4.61 14.38 -5.19
C LEU A 436 -4.14 14.48 -3.72
N LEU A 437 -4.83 13.78 -2.82
CA LEU A 437 -4.55 13.80 -1.38
C LEU A 437 -4.26 12.37 -0.88
N ILE A 438 -3.06 12.13 -0.34
CA ILE A 438 -2.72 10.91 0.41
C ILE A 438 -2.43 11.36 1.84
N CYS A 439 -3.43 11.30 2.71
CA CYS A 439 -3.28 11.61 4.13
C CYS A 439 -2.85 10.35 4.89
N HIS A 440 -1.86 10.50 5.78
CA HIS A 440 -1.49 9.46 6.74
C HIS A 440 -1.94 9.90 8.13
N TRP A 441 -2.71 9.04 8.82
CA TRP A 441 -3.05 9.24 10.22
C TRP A 441 -1.96 8.60 11.10
N ALA A 442 -1.26 9.42 11.89
CA ALA A 442 -0.41 8.93 12.96
C ALA A 442 -1.25 8.90 14.24
N PRO A 443 -1.40 7.76 14.94
CA PRO A 443 -2.06 7.77 16.24
C PRO A 443 -1.21 8.59 17.22
N THR A 444 -1.77 9.69 17.71
CA THR A 444 -1.29 10.33 18.93
C THR A 444 -1.42 9.34 20.09
N SER A 445 -0.40 9.30 20.93
CA SER A 445 -0.25 8.41 22.10
C SER A 445 -1.43 8.45 23.06
#